data_AF-G2GWF3-F1
#
_entry.id   AF-G2GWF3-F1
#
_cell.length_a   1.000
_cell.length_b   1.000
_cell.length_c   1.000
_cell.angle_alpha   90.00
_cell.angle_beta   90.00
_cell.angle_gamma   90.00
#
_symmetry.space_group_name_H-M   'P 1'
#
loop_
_entity.id
_entity.type
_entity.pdbx_description
1 polymer ?
#
loop_
_entity_poly.entity_id
_entity_poly.type
_entity_poly.pdbx_seq_one_letter_code
_entity_poly.pdbx_strand_id
1 'polypeptide(L)'
;MDSIKNIQGIKTIVDDIKPIDDGNVSLEDRMLSAYSNNIAEFSDRKNKILEKINSNKPMSFDDTYRLQKRMGDYNMEVSLISATVRKVVGAAETLLRA
;
A
#
# COMPACT_ATOMS: atom_id res chain seq x y z
N MET A 1 -43.26 -1.63 2.76
CA MET A 1 -42.29 -0.58 3.13
C MET A 1 -40.96 -0.83 2.40
N ASP A 2 -41.04 -1.25 1.13
CA ASP A 2 -39.90 -1.92 0.46
C ASP A 2 -39.27 -1.05 -0.63
N SER A 3 -39.94 0.02 -1.06
CA SER A 3 -39.43 0.96 -2.05
C SER A 3 -38.31 1.86 -1.52
N ILE A 4 -38.23 2.09 -0.20
CA ILE A 4 -37.21 2.97 0.42
C ILE A 4 -35.86 2.24 0.56
N LYS A 5 -35.86 0.90 0.69
CA LYS A 5 -34.63 0.09 0.74
C LYS A 5 -33.90 0.08 -0.61
N ASN A 6 -34.63 0.09 -1.72
CA ASN A 6 -34.01 0.12 -3.06
C ASN A 6 -33.33 1.45 -3.38
N ILE A 7 -33.82 2.58 -2.86
CA ILE A 7 -33.21 3.90 -3.08
C ILE A 7 -31.88 4.02 -2.33
N GLN A 8 -31.77 3.41 -1.14
CA GLN A 8 -30.51 3.36 -0.38
C GLN A 8 -29.42 2.56 -1.12
N GLY A 9 -29.78 1.46 -1.78
CA GLY A 9 -28.84 0.69 -2.61
C GLY A 9 -28.33 1.47 -3.82
N ILE A 10 -29.18 2.30 -4.43
CA ILE A 10 -28.79 3.15 -5.57
C ILE A 10 -27.85 4.28 -5.12
N LYS A 11 -28.06 4.88 -3.95
CA LYS A 11 -27.15 5.91 -3.41
C LYS A 11 -25.73 5.36 -3.19
N THR A 12 -25.61 4.12 -2.71
CA THR A 12 -24.30 3.46 -2.55
C THR A 12 -23.59 3.20 -3.89
N ILE A 13 -24.34 2.85 -4.94
CA ILE A 13 -23.76 2.63 -6.28
C ILE A 13 -23.36 3.95 -6.95
N VAL A 14 -24.08 5.04 -6.68
CA VAL A 14 -23.78 6.37 -7.25
C VAL A 14 -22.54 7.01 -6.61
N ASP A 15 -22.26 6.76 -5.33
CA ASP A 15 -21.02 7.24 -4.68
C ASP A 15 -19.76 6.47 -5.10
N ASP A 16 -19.92 5.22 -5.58
CA ASP A 16 -18.82 4.33 -6.00
C ASP A 16 -18.46 4.48 -7.50
N ILE A 17 -19.34 5.10 -8.28
CA ILE A 17 -19.07 5.51 -9.67
C ILE A 17 -18.70 7.00 -9.67
N LYS A 18 -17.63 7.35 -8.96
CA LYS A 18 -16.89 8.55 -9.35
C LYS A 18 -16.10 8.19 -10.60
N PRO A 19 -16.27 8.90 -11.72
CA PRO A 19 -15.32 8.81 -12.80
C PRO A 19 -13.96 9.21 -12.20
N ILE A 20 -12.98 8.32 -12.24
CA ILE A 20 -11.58 8.72 -12.17
C ILE A 20 -11.30 9.40 -13.52
N ASP A 21 -11.84 10.60 -13.69
CA ASP A 21 -11.41 11.53 -14.72
C ASP A 21 -10.18 12.24 -14.16
N ASP A 22 -9.07 11.51 -14.11
CA ASP A 22 -7.77 12.04 -13.72
C ASP A 22 -7.17 12.76 -14.94
N GLY A 23 -7.77 13.90 -15.28
CA GLY A 23 -7.26 14.81 -16.29
C GLY A 23 -5.79 15.13 -16.02
N ASN A 24 -4.92 14.90 -17.02
CA ASN A 24 -3.50 15.27 -17.07
C ASN A 24 -2.78 15.36 -15.70
N VAL A 25 -2.86 14.31 -14.89
CA VAL A 25 -2.14 14.28 -13.62
C VAL A 25 -0.65 14.16 -13.91
N SER A 26 0.14 15.09 -13.36
CA SER A 26 1.61 15.07 -13.48
C SER A 26 2.16 13.73 -12.98
N LEU A 27 3.28 13.27 -13.57
CA LEU A 27 4.01 12.12 -13.03
C LEU A 27 4.41 12.33 -11.57
N GLU A 28 4.67 13.59 -11.18
CA GLU A 28 4.98 13.95 -9.80
C GLU A 28 3.78 13.72 -8.87
N ASP A 29 2.59 14.17 -9.25
CA ASP A 29 1.36 13.97 -8.47
C ASP A 29 0.97 12.50 -8.36
N ARG A 30 1.20 11.72 -9.43
CA ARG A 30 1.03 10.26 -9.41
C ARG A 30 2.05 9.59 -8.50
N MET A 31 3.31 10.02 -8.53
CA MET A 31 4.35 9.49 -7.65
C MET A 31 4.06 9.84 -6.19
N LEU A 32 3.66 11.07 -5.90
CA LEU A 32 3.36 11.54 -4.56
C LEU A 32 2.15 10.78 -4.00
N SER A 33 1.09 10.65 -4.78
CA SER A 33 -0.11 9.88 -4.39
C SER A 33 0.23 8.40 -4.16
N ALA A 34 1.01 7.79 -5.04
CA ALA A 34 1.48 6.42 -4.86
C ALA A 34 2.34 6.30 -3.59
N TYR A 35 3.30 7.19 -3.37
CA TYR A 35 4.18 7.19 -2.21
C TYR A 35 3.38 7.36 -0.90
N SER A 36 2.50 8.35 -0.81
CA SER A 36 1.66 8.61 0.36
C SER A 36 0.75 7.45 0.71
N ASN A 37 0.09 6.83 -0.29
CA ASN A 37 -0.75 5.66 -0.06
C ASN A 37 0.06 4.46 0.43
N ASN A 38 1.24 4.21 -0.15
CA ASN A 38 2.07 3.09 0.22
C ASN A 38 2.68 3.27 1.63
N ILE A 39 3.20 4.45 2.00
CA ILE A 39 3.84 4.65 3.31
C ILE A 39 2.92 4.33 4.48
N ALA A 40 1.65 4.76 4.40
CA ALA A 40 0.68 4.51 5.46
C ALA A 40 0.50 3.00 5.67
N GLU A 41 0.36 2.25 4.56
CA GLU A 41 0.26 0.80 4.58
C GLU A 41 1.54 0.12 5.09
N PHE A 42 2.72 0.54 4.61
CA PHE A 42 4.02 0.01 5.05
C PHE A 42 4.25 0.23 6.54
N SER A 43 3.91 1.41 7.04
CA SER A 43 4.06 1.78 8.45
C SER A 43 3.12 0.96 9.33
N ASP A 44 1.86 0.81 8.91
CA ASP A 44 0.87 -0.02 9.61
C ASP A 44 1.29 -1.50 9.64
N ARG A 45 1.75 -2.05 8.50
CA ARG A 45 2.27 -3.43 8.42
C ARG A 45 3.47 -3.65 9.34
N LYS A 46 4.43 -2.71 9.35
CA LYS A 46 5.57 -2.73 10.26
C LYS A 46 5.12 -2.72 11.72
N ASN A 47 4.19 -1.83 12.07
CA ASN A 47 3.69 -1.72 13.44
C ASN A 47 2.97 -2.99 13.89
N LYS A 48 2.15 -3.60 13.02
CA LYS A 48 1.49 -4.89 13.30
C LYS A 48 2.47 -6.04 13.52
N ILE A 49 3.59 -6.06 12.79
CA ILE A 49 4.67 -7.04 13.02
C ILE A 49 5.30 -6.80 14.40
N LEU A 50 5.66 -5.54 14.70
CA LEU A 50 6.30 -5.18 15.98
C LEU A 50 5.38 -5.44 17.18
N GLU A 51 4.09 -5.14 17.06
CA GLU A 51 3.09 -5.40 18.10
C GLU A 51 3.01 -6.90 18.42
N LYS A 52 3.01 -7.76 17.39
CA LYS A 52 3.00 -9.22 17.59
C LYS A 52 4.29 -9.75 18.21
N ILE A 53 5.44 -9.23 17.80
CA ILE A 53 6.74 -9.59 18.38
C ILE A 53 6.83 -9.15 19.85
N ASN A 54 6.38 -7.94 20.15
CA ASN A 54 6.43 -7.36 21.49
C ASN A 54 5.30 -7.86 22.40
N SER A 55 4.28 -8.52 21.85
CA SER A 55 3.25 -9.16 22.64
C SER A 55 3.89 -10.32 23.42
N ASN A 56 3.94 -10.19 24.74
CA ASN A 56 4.45 -11.24 25.64
C ASN A 56 3.47 -12.42 25.77
N LYS A 57 2.67 -12.68 24.72
CA LYS A 57 1.71 -13.76 24.65
C LYS A 57 2.38 -14.97 24.00
N PRO A 58 2.23 -16.18 24.56
CA PRO A 58 2.66 -17.40 23.90
C PRO A 58 1.99 -17.50 22.53
N MET A 59 2.79 -17.55 21.46
CA MET A 59 2.30 -17.75 20.10
C MET A 59 2.27 -19.23 19.76
N SER A 60 1.23 -19.66 19.04
CA SER A 60 1.21 -20.99 18.43
C SER A 60 2.29 -21.08 17.33
N PHE A 61 2.66 -22.31 16.96
CA PHE A 61 3.54 -22.56 15.81
C PHE A 61 2.98 -21.95 14.52
N ASP A 62 1.66 -22.08 14.29
CA ASP A 62 0.99 -21.50 13.12
C ASP A 62 1.09 -19.96 13.12
N ASP A 63 0.83 -19.32 14.26
CA ASP A 63 0.92 -17.87 14.39
C ASP A 63 2.34 -17.35 14.16
N THR A 64 3.34 -18.08 14.65
CA THR A 64 4.76 -17.76 14.47
C THR A 64 5.18 -17.92 13.00
N TYR A 65 4.74 -18.98 12.34
CA TYR A 65 5.00 -19.20 10.91
C TYR A 65 4.37 -18.09 10.05
N ARG A 66 3.12 -17.70 10.34
CA ARG A 66 2.44 -16.61 9.63
C ARG A 66 3.12 -15.26 9.88
N LEU A 67 3.62 -15.02 11.09
CA LEU A 67 4.40 -13.83 11.40
C LEU A 67 5.73 -13.81 10.63
N GLN A 68 6.46 -14.91 10.61
CA GLN A 68 7.71 -15.05 9.86
C GLN A 68 7.50 -14.83 8.36
N LYS A 69 6.44 -15.42 7.78
CA LYS A 69 6.08 -15.17 6.38
C LYS A 69 5.85 -13.69 6.11
N ARG A 70 5.03 -13.03 6.93
CA ARG A 70 4.74 -11.59 6.79
C ARG A 70 6.00 -10.72 6.92
N MET A 71 6.92 -11.08 7.81
CA MET A 71 8.21 -10.40 7.94
C MET A 71 9.07 -10.58 6.69
N GLY A 72 9.13 -11.80 6.15
CA GLY A 72 9.84 -12.09 4.90
C GLY A 72 9.27 -11.30 3.72
N ASP A 73 7.95 -11.32 3.56
CA ASP A 73 7.24 -10.60 2.50
C ASP A 73 7.54 -9.09 2.59
N TYR A 74 7.43 -8.50 3.80
CA TYR A 74 7.77 -7.09 4.03
C TYR A 74 9.23 -6.76 3.68
N ASN A 75 10.18 -7.60 4.09
CA ASN A 75 11.60 -7.36 3.82
C ASN A 75 11.92 -7.39 2.32
N MET A 76 11.35 -8.36 1.60
CA MET A 76 11.54 -8.51 0.16
C MET A 76 10.96 -7.31 -0.60
N GLU A 77 9.77 -6.85 -0.22
CA GLU A 77 9.09 -5.72 -0.85
C GLU A 77 9.88 -4.40 -0.70
N VAL A 78 10.31 -4.08 0.53
CA VAL A 78 11.13 -2.88 0.79
C VAL A 78 12.45 -2.92 0.02
N SER A 79 13.09 -4.10 -0.04
CA SER A 79 14.34 -4.28 -0.78
C SER A 79 14.15 -4.08 -2.29
N LEU A 80 13.06 -4.60 -2.86
CA LEU A 80 12.73 -4.46 -4.27
C LEU A 80 12.44 -3.01 -4.65
N ILE A 81 11.65 -2.30 -3.83
CA ILE A 81 11.37 -0.88 -4.02
C ILE A 81 12.68 -0.09 -3.99
N SER A 82 13.51 -0.29 -2.96
CA SER A 82 14.80 0.42 -2.82
C SER A 82 15.74 0.16 -4.00
N ALA A 83 15.83 -1.09 -4.46
CA ALA A 83 16.64 -1.45 -5.62
C ALA A 83 16.11 -0.81 -6.90
N THR A 84 14.80 -0.78 -7.09
CA THR A 84 14.14 -0.19 -8.26
C THR A 84 14.35 1.32 -8.30
N VAL A 85 14.10 2.01 -7.17
CA VAL A 85 14.34 3.45 -7.03
C VAL A 85 15.79 3.78 -7.35
N ARG A 86 16.75 3.06 -6.77
CA ARG A 86 18.18 3.26 -7.08
C ARG A 86 18.50 3.10 -8.56
N LYS A 87 17.92 2.10 -9.24
CA LYS A 87 18.13 1.89 -10.68
C LYS A 87 17.52 3.00 -11.54
N VAL A 88 16.31 3.44 -11.22
CA VAL A 88 15.62 4.52 -11.94
C VAL A 88 16.38 5.84 -11.79
N VAL A 89 16.75 6.20 -10.56
CA VAL A 89 17.53 7.42 -10.29
C VAL A 89 18.89 7.34 -10.98
N GLY A 90 19.60 6.21 -10.90
CA GLY A 90 20.88 6.03 -11.59
C GLY A 90 20.77 6.16 -13.12
N ALA A 91 19.69 5.67 -13.72
CA ALA A 91 19.41 5.86 -15.14
C ALA A 91 19.14 7.34 -15.47
N ALA A 92 18.35 8.04 -14.64
CA ALA A 92 18.08 9.47 -14.80
C ALA A 92 19.36 10.32 -14.67
N GLU A 93 20.21 10.04 -13.68
CA GLU A 93 21.51 10.70 -13.50
C GLU A 93 22.44 10.45 -14.69
N THR A 94 22.43 9.23 -15.25
CA THR A 94 23.21 8.90 -16.44
C THR A 94 22.76 9.70 -17.65
N LEU A 95 21.44 9.82 -17.87
CA LEU A 95 20.87 10.62 -18.96
C LEU A 95 21.11 12.12 -18.79
N LEU A 96 21.13 12.64 -17.56
CA LEU A 96 21.39 14.05 -17.28
C LEU A 96 22.88 14.43 -17.40
N ARG A 97 23.79 13.45 -17.28
CA ARG A 97 25.24 13.66 -17.40
C ARG A 97 25.80 13.43 -18.80
N ALA A 98 25.07 12.70 -19.64
CA ALA A 98 25.40 12.46 -21.05
C ALA A 98 25.01 13.67 -21.91
#